data_AF-T1A3E3-F1
#
_entry.id   AF-T1A3E3-F1
#
_cell.length_a   1.000
_cell.length_b   1.000
_cell.length_c   1.000
_cell.angle_alpha   90.00
_cell.angle_beta   90.00
_cell.angle_gamma   90.00
#
_symmetry.space_group_name_H-M   'P 1'
#
loop_
_entity.id
_entity.type
_entity.pdbx_description
1 polymer ?
#
loop_
_entity_poly.entity_id
_entity_poly.type
_entity_poly.pdbx_seq_one_letter_code
_entity_poly.pdbx_strand_id
1 'polypeptide(L)' 'VKRWLMGTHQGSFEEEHLQAYLDEFAFRFNRRKSTHRGMLFYRLIEQCVSMHPMSFRELVANPKPRAEAHEFAVSAK' A
#
# COMPACT_ATOMS: atom_id res chain seq x y z
N VAL A 1 -13.69 -0.45 -1.94
CA VAL A 1 -12.40 -1.16 -2.06
C VAL A 1 -11.99 -1.36 -3.53
N LYS A 2 -12.74 -2.10 -4.36
CA LYS A 2 -12.43 -2.30 -5.81
C LYS A 2 -12.02 -1.02 -6.57
N ARG A 3 -12.75 0.10 -6.41
CA ARG A 3 -12.44 1.37 -7.09
C ARG A 3 -11.14 2.04 -6.60
N TRP A 4 -10.77 1.86 -5.33
CA TRP A 4 -9.51 2.38 -4.80
C TRP A 4 -8.33 1.57 -5.35
N LEU A 5 -8.44 0.24 -5.36
CA LEU A 5 -7.41 -0.65 -5.90
C LEU A 5 -7.14 -0.35 -7.39
N MET A 6 -8.18 -0.25 -8.20
CA MET A 6 -8.05 0.09 -9.63
C MET A 6 -7.52 1.50 -9.88
N GLY A 7 -7.80 2.47 -9.01
CA GLY A 7 -7.36 3.85 -9.22
C GLY A 7 -5.97 4.15 -8.65
N THR A 8 -5.72 3.76 -7.39
CA THR A 8 -4.48 4.08 -6.67
C THR A 8 -3.36 3.12 -7.03
N HIS A 9 -3.67 1.83 -7.17
CA HIS A 9 -2.69 0.82 -7.54
C HIS A 9 -2.77 0.40 -9.02
N GLN A 10 -3.59 1.08 -9.83
CA GLN A 10 -3.74 0.78 -11.28
C GLN A 10 -4.10 -0.69 -11.57
N GLY A 11 -4.79 -1.34 -10.62
CA GLY A 11 -5.11 -2.76 -10.71
C GLY A 11 -3.92 -3.71 -10.44
N SER A 12 -2.73 -3.19 -10.15
CA SER A 12 -1.60 -3.96 -9.64
C SER A 12 -1.80 -4.23 -8.15
N PHE A 13 -1.63 -5.48 -7.73
CA PHE A 13 -1.70 -5.90 -6.34
C PHE A 13 -0.84 -7.15 -6.19
N GLU A 14 -0.07 -7.21 -5.12
CA GLU A 14 0.76 -8.34 -4.74
C GLU A 14 0.38 -8.72 -3.30
N GLU A 15 0.19 -10.01 -3.05
CA GLU A 15 -0.35 -10.53 -1.79
C GLU A 15 0.57 -10.19 -0.60
N GLU A 16 1.87 -10.16 -0.85
CA GLU A 16 2.93 -9.81 0.10
C GLU A 16 2.76 -8.41 0.68
N HIS A 17 2.06 -7.52 -0.02
CA HIS A 17 1.81 -6.14 0.38
C HIS A 17 0.39 -5.89 0.93
N LEU A 18 -0.44 -6.94 1.08
CA LEU A 18 -1.84 -6.82 1.49
C LEU A 18 -2.03 -5.99 2.76
N GLN A 19 -1.22 -6.21 3.80
CA GLN A 19 -1.35 -5.48 5.05
C GLN A 19 -1.09 -3.98 4.85
N ALA A 20 -0.01 -3.61 4.15
CA ALA A 20 0.33 -2.22 3.85
C ALA A 20 -0.78 -1.52 3.05
N TYR A 21 -1.38 -2.22 2.09
CA TYR A 21 -2.53 -1.73 1.34
C TYR A 21 -3.74 -1.45 2.24
N LEU A 22 -4.05 -2.35 3.18
CA LEU A 22 -5.16 -2.16 4.11
C LEU A 22 -4.92 -0.98 5.07
N ASP A 23 -3.68 -0.81 5.53
CA ASP A 23 -3.30 0.30 6.39
C ASP A 23 -3.40 1.65 5.65
N GLU A 24 -2.96 1.70 4.39
CA GLU A 24 -3.13 2.88 3.52
C GLU A 24 -4.62 3.17 3.27
N PHE A 25 -5.43 2.15 3.01
CA PHE A 25 -6.87 2.31 2.81
C PHE A 25 -7.54 2.90 4.07
N ALA A 26 -7.20 2.37 5.25
CA ALA A 26 -7.70 2.88 6.51
C ALA A 26 -7.25 4.34 6.74
N PHE A 27 -5.97 4.63 6.50
CA PHE A 27 -5.42 5.98 6.61
C PHE A 27 -6.17 6.97 5.72
N ARG A 28 -6.36 6.68 4.42
CA ARG A 28 -7.01 7.58 3.46
C ARG A 28 -8.52 7.73 3.67
N PHE A 29 -9.24 6.64 3.95
CA PHE A 29 -10.70 6.62 3.84
C PHE A 29 -11.46 6.55 5.16
N ASN A 30 -10.80 6.27 6.28
CA ASN A 30 -11.45 6.27 7.60
C ASN A 30 -11.73 7.71 8.13
N ARG A 31 -11.84 8.69 7.24
CA ARG A 31 -12.15 10.10 7.53
C ARG A 31 -13.50 10.29 8.22
N ARG A 32 -14.51 9.48 7.91
CA ARG A 32 -15.88 9.72 8.41
C ARG A 32 -16.02 9.47 9.91
N LYS A 33 -15.25 8.53 10.45
CA LYS A 33 -15.22 8.17 11.88
C LYS A 33 -14.09 8.83 12.65
N SER A 34 -13.19 9.53 11.96
CA SER A 34 -12.09 10.26 12.60
C SER A 34 -12.60 11.57 13.21
N THR A 35 -12.31 11.78 14.49
CA THR A 35 -12.55 13.05 15.20
C THR A 35 -11.73 14.21 14.61
N HIS A 36 -10.59 13.90 13.99
CA HIS A 36 -9.65 14.89 13.43
C HIS A 36 -9.43 14.67 11.93
N ARG A 37 -10.39 15.11 11.11
CA ARG A 37 -10.49 14.79 9.67
C ARG A 37 -9.43 15.49 8.81
N GLY A 38 -8.92 16.64 9.25
CA GLY A 38 -7.89 17.42 8.55
C GLY A 38 -6.45 17.09 8.96
N MET A 39 -6.26 16.18 9.92
CA MET A 39 -4.94 15.88 10.51
C MET A 39 -4.22 14.71 9.83
N LEU A 40 -4.58 14.36 8.59
CA LEU A 40 -3.93 13.23 7.88
C LEU A 40 -2.42 13.47 7.75
N PHE A 41 -2.03 14.67 7.32
CA PHE A 41 -0.62 15.03 7.20
C PHE A 41 0.10 14.98 8.55
N TYR A 42 -0.53 15.52 9.61
CA TYR A 42 0.02 15.46 10.97
C TYR A 42 0.23 14.01 11.43
N ARG A 43 -0.77 13.13 11.24
CA ARG A 43 -0.67 11.70 11.59
C ARG A 43 0.40 10.99 10.78
N LEU A 44 0.59 11.33 9.50
CA LEU A 44 1.67 10.76 8.70
C LEU A 44 3.03 11.10 9.33
N ILE A 45 3.25 12.37 9.66
CA ILE A 45 4.50 12.81 10.31
C ILE A 45 4.67 12.13 11.68
N GLU A 46 3.61 12.06 12.49
CA GLU A 46 3.61 11.38 13.78
C GLU A 46 4.02 9.89 13.66
N GLN A 47 3.51 9.18 12.65
CA GLN A 47 3.92 7.80 12.36
C GLN A 47 5.36 7.73 11.85
N CYS A 48 5.81 8.66 11.01
CA CYS A 48 7.20 8.70 10.54
C CYS A 48 8.21 8.91 11.66
N VAL A 49 7.85 9.72 12.68
CA VAL A 49 8.71 9.97 13.86
C VAL A 49 8.65 8.81 14.85
N SER A 50 7.47 8.18 15.02
CA SER A 50 7.30 7.07 15.98
C SER A 50 7.86 5.74 15.46
N MET A 51 7.91 5.56 14.14
CA MET A 51 8.50 4.38 13.51
C MET A 51 10.00 4.30 13.75
N HIS A 52 10.49 3.09 14.00
CA HIS A 52 11.92 2.85 14.02
C HIS A 52 12.52 3.11 12.62
N PRO A 53 13.78 3.54 12.52
CA PRO A 53 14.48 3.62 11.25
C PRO A 53 14.44 2.26 10.55
N MET A 54 14.11 2.26 9.26
CA MET A 54 14.03 1.07 8.44
C MET A 54 14.74 1.36 7.12
N SER A 55 15.63 0.46 6.71
CA SER A 55 16.28 0.54 5.41
C SER A 55 15.29 0.21 4.29
N PHE A 56 15.57 0.69 3.08
CA PHE A 56 14.75 0.35 1.91
C PHE A 56 14.60 -1.16 1.72
N ARG A 57 15.66 -1.93 2.01
CA ARG A 57 15.66 -3.40 1.87
C ARG A 57 14.70 -4.09 2.84
N GLU A 58 14.51 -3.52 4.02
CA GLU A 58 13.56 -4.03 5.03
C GLU A 58 12.12 -3.59 4.72
N LEU A 59 11.96 -2.46 4.04
CA LEU A 59 10.66 -1.95 3.60
C LEU A 59 10.07 -2.79 2.45
N VAL A 60 10.91 -3.31 1.56
CA VAL A 60 10.46 -4.09 0.40
C VAL A 60 10.15 -5.52 0.82
N ALA A 61 8.89 -5.94 0.70
CA ALA A 61 8.44 -7.29 1.07
C ALA A 61 9.17 -8.40 0.29
N ASN A 62 9.50 -8.18 -0.99
CA ASN A 62 10.34 -9.06 -1.78
C ASN A 62 11.52 -8.30 -2.40
N PRO A 63 12.70 -8.26 -1.74
CA PRO A 63 13.84 -7.49 -2.21
C PRO A 63 14.58 -8.13 -3.40
N LYS A 64 14.10 -9.28 -3.90
CA LYS A 64 14.66 -9.89 -5.11
C LYS A 64 14.23 -9.06 -6.33
N PRO A 65 15.13 -8.76 -7.27
CA PRO A 65 14.72 -8.24 -8.56
C PRO A 65 13.72 -9.24 -9.16
N ARG A 66 12.64 -8.73 -9.73
CA ARG A 66 11.66 -9.54 -10.47
C ARG A 66 12.36 -10.13 -11.69
N ALA A 67 13.07 -11.23 -11.50
CA ALA A 67 13.47 -12.09 -12.59
C ALA A 67 12.19 -12.74 -13.09
N GLU A 68 11.93 -12.52 -14.38
CA GLU A 68 10.84 -13.11 -15.16
C GLU A 68 9.50 -12.41 -14.93
N ALA A 69 9.23 -11.49 -15.86
CA ALA A 69 7.88 -11.03 -16.15
C ALA A 69 6.97 -12.25 -16.22
N HIS A 70 5.92 -12.21 -15.42
CA HIS A 70 4.77 -13.09 -15.51
C HIS A 70 4.39 -13.17 -17.00
N GLU A 71 4.66 -14.32 -17.63
CA GLU A 71 4.20 -14.60 -18.98
C GLU A 71 2.68 -14.37 -18.91
N PHE A 72 2.20 -13.37 -19.63
CA PHE A 72 0.80 -13.00 -19.63
C PHE A 72 0.01 -14.23 -20.07
N ALA A 73 -0.56 -14.97 -19.12
CA ALA A 73 -1.55 -15.99 -19.34
C ALA A 73 -2.84 -15.32 -19.83
N VAL A 74 -2.79 -14.78 -21.05
CA VAL A 74 -3.97 -14.63 -21.88
C VAL A 74 -4.24 -16.03 -22.39
N SER A 75 -5.06 -16.77 -21.64
CA SER A 75 -5.66 -18.01 -22.10
C SER A 75 -6.51 -17.71 -23.33
N ALA A 76 -5.91 -17.79 -24.51
CA ALA A 76 -6.63 -17.93 -25.77
C ALA A 76 -7.00 -19.40 -25.94
N LYS A 77 -8.20 -19.75 -25.46
CA LYS A 77 -9.08 -20.77 -26.05
C LYS A 77 -10.47 -20.62 -25.46
#